data_AF-A0A9X6QK87-F1
#
_entry.id   AF-A0A9X6QK87-F1
#
_cell.length_a   1.000
_cell.length_b   1.000
_cell.length_c   1.000
_cell.angle_alpha   90.00
_cell.angle_beta   90.00
_cell.angle_gamma   90.00
#
_symmetry.space_group_name_H-M   'P 1'
#
loop_
_entity.id
_entity.type
_entity.pdbx_description
1 polymer ?
#
loop_
_entity_poly.entity_id
_entity_poly.type
_entity_poly.pdbx_seq_one_letter_code
_entity_poly.pdbx_strand_id
1 'polypeptide(L)'
;MKCCEKCFMSSELKGIIKSLDNLGNCDFCSNKNVYVYDLKHNRGLDAVFNHILNIFKLGEELMEDGYPEYKLISIKDEFERKWNIFNNFDGIKIHRFLNSLLKDNYPDKIQLLNNQVGIIEWINESYLEQNSVLKGSQWEDFVEYIKHENRFHSNHVNYEVLKDYLERLTTTIDEDEVFHRARISNDEELDRNKMGAPPKRFATAGRANSEGISHLYLASDIETVISEVRPSLSDTVYIGRFPIKEKLKVIDFRRLKGLDVFRMDDPTIYAINLDIFNEMNKAISKPVRSGDSKLDYLPTQFIVDFIKSLNETKAAGYQGIVFESTLSTSGYNLMIFDPELLECRRVEKRVINTLNYTHSLDES
;
A
#
# COMPACT_ATOMS: atom_id res chain seq x y z
N MET A 1 -2.11 -28.66 -17.97
CA MET A 1 -1.66 -28.07 -16.70
C MET A 1 -2.76 -27.14 -16.24
N LYS A 2 -3.13 -27.20 -14.96
CA LYS A 2 -4.23 -26.42 -14.39
C LYS A 2 -3.71 -25.52 -13.28
N CYS A 3 -3.94 -24.21 -13.39
CA CYS A 3 -3.80 -23.31 -12.26
C CYS A 3 -5.16 -23.17 -11.54
N CYS A 4 -5.20 -22.46 -10.43
CA CYS A 4 -6.45 -22.19 -9.71
C CYS A 4 -6.51 -20.75 -9.21
N GLU A 5 -7.70 -20.31 -8.82
CA GLU A 5 -7.97 -19.00 -8.23
C GLU A 5 -7.05 -18.64 -7.05
N LYS A 6 -6.64 -19.62 -6.23
CA LYS A 6 -5.72 -19.43 -5.10
C LYS A 6 -4.26 -19.17 -5.49
N CYS A 7 -3.90 -19.38 -6.77
CA CYS A 7 -2.55 -19.09 -7.27
C CYS A 7 -2.27 -17.59 -7.47
N PHE A 8 -3.30 -16.75 -7.44
CA PHE A 8 -3.19 -15.33 -7.79
C PHE A 8 -3.56 -14.45 -6.61
N MET A 9 -3.02 -13.24 -6.59
CA MET A 9 -3.42 -12.17 -5.68
C MET A 9 -4.56 -11.35 -6.28
N SER A 10 -4.46 -11.03 -7.58
CA SER A 10 -5.45 -10.31 -8.38
C SER A 10 -6.87 -10.86 -8.26
N SER A 11 -7.83 -9.98 -8.02
CA SER A 11 -9.26 -10.32 -8.04
C SER A 11 -9.77 -10.57 -9.45
N GLU A 12 -9.20 -9.90 -10.46
CA GLU A 12 -9.58 -10.05 -11.86
C GLU A 12 -9.28 -11.46 -12.36
N LEU A 13 -8.04 -11.93 -12.14
CA LEU A 13 -7.64 -13.29 -12.51
C LEU A 13 -8.47 -14.34 -11.76
N LYS A 14 -8.75 -14.12 -10.47
CA LYS A 14 -9.64 -14.99 -9.69
C LYS A 14 -11.05 -15.03 -10.29
N GLY A 15 -11.58 -13.89 -10.73
CA GLY A 15 -12.89 -13.77 -11.36
C GLY A 15 -12.98 -14.59 -12.64
N ILE A 16 -11.99 -14.46 -13.53
CA ILE A 16 -11.89 -15.23 -14.78
C ILE A 16 -11.88 -16.75 -14.51
N ILE A 17 -11.15 -17.19 -13.49
CA ILE A 17 -11.06 -18.62 -13.17
C ILE A 17 -12.38 -19.14 -12.57
N LYS A 18 -12.98 -18.38 -11.65
CA LYS A 18 -14.23 -18.76 -10.99
C LYS A 18 -15.43 -18.78 -11.94
N SER A 19 -15.46 -17.90 -12.94
CA SER A 19 -16.57 -17.83 -13.90
C SER A 19 -16.68 -19.07 -14.80
N LEU A 20 -15.62 -19.88 -14.90
CA LEU A 20 -15.65 -21.17 -15.59
C LEU A 20 -16.41 -22.25 -14.82
N ASP A 21 -16.71 -22.03 -13.53
CA ASP A 21 -17.42 -22.96 -12.63
C ASP A 21 -16.87 -24.40 -12.68
N ASN A 22 -15.55 -24.53 -12.78
CA ASN A 22 -14.87 -25.82 -12.93
C ASN A 22 -14.03 -26.14 -11.70
N LEU A 23 -14.44 -27.15 -10.92
CA LEU A 23 -13.70 -27.61 -9.75
C LEU A 23 -12.66 -28.68 -10.12
N GLY A 24 -11.49 -28.60 -9.50
CA GLY A 24 -10.43 -29.57 -9.71
C GLY A 24 -9.26 -29.41 -8.76
N ASN A 25 -8.13 -29.99 -9.16
CA ASN A 25 -6.87 -29.94 -8.42
C ASN A 25 -5.87 -29.07 -9.20
N CYS A 26 -5.13 -28.25 -8.47
CA CYS A 26 -4.16 -27.32 -9.05
C CYS A 26 -2.77 -27.94 -9.18
N ASP A 27 -2.16 -27.84 -10.36
CA ASP A 27 -0.81 -28.35 -10.66
C ASP A 27 0.33 -27.42 -10.16
N PHE A 28 -0.01 -26.24 -9.64
CA PHE A 28 0.97 -25.23 -9.21
C PHE A 28 1.04 -25.05 -7.69
N CYS A 29 -0.10 -24.92 -7.02
CA CYS A 29 -0.15 -24.73 -5.56
C CYS A 29 -0.64 -25.97 -4.80
N SER A 30 -0.93 -27.08 -5.49
CA SER A 30 -1.39 -28.36 -4.90
C SER A 30 -2.72 -28.29 -4.12
N ASN A 31 -3.43 -27.16 -4.14
CA ASN A 31 -4.78 -27.07 -3.59
C ASN A 31 -5.72 -28.02 -4.36
N LYS A 32 -6.64 -28.64 -3.62
CA LYS A 32 -7.63 -29.59 -4.14
C LYS A 32 -9.04 -29.03 -3.99
N ASN A 33 -9.95 -29.48 -4.85
CA ASN A 33 -11.36 -29.07 -4.87
C ASN A 33 -11.53 -27.54 -4.88
N VAL A 34 -10.83 -26.89 -5.82
CA VAL A 34 -10.80 -25.44 -6.03
C VAL A 34 -11.18 -25.10 -7.46
N TYR A 35 -11.55 -23.84 -7.74
CA TYR A 35 -11.84 -23.42 -9.10
C TYR A 35 -10.56 -23.41 -9.93
N VAL A 36 -10.53 -24.21 -11.01
CA VAL A 36 -9.35 -24.42 -11.83
C VAL A 36 -9.51 -23.87 -13.25
N TYR A 37 -8.37 -23.47 -13.81
CA TYR A 37 -8.26 -23.04 -15.20
C TYR A 37 -7.23 -23.91 -15.91
N ASP A 38 -7.66 -24.58 -16.99
CA ASP A 38 -6.79 -25.38 -17.83
C ASP A 38 -6.08 -24.50 -18.84
N LEU A 39 -4.75 -24.37 -18.68
CA LEU A 39 -3.93 -23.45 -19.45
C LEU A 39 -3.94 -23.70 -20.96
N LYS A 40 -4.36 -24.89 -21.42
CA LYS A 40 -4.43 -25.22 -22.85
C LYS A 40 -5.82 -25.06 -23.45
N HIS A 41 -6.85 -25.33 -22.65
CA HIS A 41 -8.22 -25.44 -23.16
C HIS A 41 -9.06 -24.20 -22.87
N ASN A 42 -8.75 -23.47 -21.79
CA ASN A 42 -9.46 -22.24 -21.45
C ASN A 42 -8.78 -21.02 -22.08
N ARG A 43 -9.59 -20.04 -22.49
CA ARG A 43 -9.14 -18.77 -23.08
C ARG A 43 -9.47 -17.62 -22.13
N GLY A 44 -8.66 -16.56 -22.19
CA GLY A 44 -8.87 -15.33 -21.43
C GLY A 44 -7.62 -14.92 -20.66
N LEU A 45 -7.07 -15.82 -19.83
CA LEU A 45 -5.86 -15.49 -19.06
C LEU A 45 -4.66 -15.21 -19.99
N ASP A 46 -4.55 -15.92 -21.10
CA ASP A 46 -3.52 -15.72 -22.10
C ASP A 46 -3.57 -14.30 -22.70
N ALA A 47 -4.75 -13.82 -23.08
CA ALA A 47 -4.94 -12.46 -23.59
C ALA A 47 -4.60 -11.39 -22.54
N VAL A 48 -5.00 -11.62 -21.29
CA VAL A 48 -4.73 -10.71 -20.16
C VAL A 48 -3.23 -10.61 -19.87
N PHE A 49 -2.53 -11.74 -19.78
CA PHE A 49 -1.07 -11.74 -19.60
C PHE A 49 -0.34 -11.18 -20.83
N ASN A 50 -0.82 -11.47 -22.05
CA ASN A 50 -0.25 -10.89 -23.26
C ASN A 50 -0.33 -9.36 -23.26
N HIS A 51 -1.44 -8.78 -22.82
CA HIS A 51 -1.59 -7.32 -22.71
C HIS A 51 -0.54 -6.72 -21.76
N ILE A 52 -0.30 -7.34 -20.60
CA ILE A 52 0.76 -6.91 -19.68
C ILE A 52 2.15 -7.06 -20.31
N LEU A 53 2.41 -8.18 -20.98
CA LEU A 53 3.74 -8.44 -21.56
C LEU A 53 4.09 -7.54 -22.74
N ASN A 54 3.11 -6.85 -23.36
CA ASN A 54 3.35 -5.94 -24.48
C ASN A 54 4.13 -4.68 -24.11
N ILE A 55 4.22 -4.32 -22.83
CA ILE A 55 5.02 -3.16 -22.40
C ILE A 55 6.52 -3.46 -22.38
N PHE A 56 6.90 -4.74 -22.36
CA PHE A 56 8.29 -5.16 -22.30
C PHE A 56 8.89 -5.31 -23.69
N LYS A 57 10.14 -4.90 -23.84
CA LYS A 57 10.98 -5.12 -25.03
C LYS A 57 12.22 -5.90 -24.67
N LEU A 58 12.78 -6.62 -25.65
CA LEU A 58 14.01 -7.38 -25.45
C LEU A 58 15.15 -6.42 -25.11
N GLY A 59 15.99 -6.84 -24.16
CA GLY A 59 17.13 -6.03 -23.72
C GLY A 59 18.12 -5.74 -24.85
N GLU A 60 18.34 -6.69 -25.76
CA GLU A 60 19.21 -6.49 -26.93
C GLU A 60 18.72 -5.35 -27.83
N GLU A 61 17.41 -5.30 -28.12
CA GLU A 61 16.79 -4.23 -28.91
C GLU A 61 16.90 -2.88 -28.19
N LEU A 62 16.67 -2.86 -26.88
CA LEU A 62 16.74 -1.64 -26.08
C LEU A 62 18.16 -1.08 -25.97
N MET A 63 19.16 -1.94 -25.83
CA MET A 63 20.55 -1.52 -25.67
C MET A 63 21.11 -0.86 -26.95
N GLU A 64 20.61 -1.24 -28.13
CA GLU A 64 20.95 -0.54 -29.39
C GLU A 64 20.53 0.93 -29.36
N ASP A 65 19.45 1.25 -28.65
CA ASP A 65 18.93 2.60 -28.45
C ASP A 65 19.50 3.31 -27.21
N GLY A 66 20.58 2.78 -26.62
CA GLY A 66 21.26 3.38 -25.46
C GLY A 66 20.58 3.13 -24.12
N TYR A 67 19.69 2.14 -24.03
CA TYR A 67 19.06 1.76 -22.77
C TYR A 67 20.09 1.18 -21.78
N PRO A 68 20.09 1.60 -20.51
CA PRO A 68 21.07 1.15 -19.53
C PRO A 68 20.87 -0.31 -19.12
N GLU A 69 21.92 -1.12 -19.26
CA GLU A 69 21.91 -2.56 -18.95
C GLU A 69 21.45 -2.86 -17.50
N TYR A 70 21.84 -2.01 -16.52
CA TYR A 70 21.45 -2.19 -15.13
C TYR A 70 19.95 -2.00 -14.84
N LYS A 71 19.18 -1.44 -15.80
CA LYS A 71 17.71 -1.35 -15.73
C LYS A 71 17.00 -2.52 -16.40
N LEU A 72 17.74 -3.46 -16.98
CA LEU A 72 17.15 -4.68 -17.51
C LEU A 72 16.78 -5.63 -16.37
N ILE A 73 15.69 -6.37 -16.58
CA ILE A 73 15.13 -7.30 -15.61
C ILE A 73 14.79 -8.64 -16.26
N SER A 74 14.56 -9.66 -15.42
CA SER A 74 13.86 -10.87 -15.83
C SER A 74 12.39 -10.79 -15.40
N ILE A 75 11.44 -11.03 -16.32
CA ILE A 75 10.00 -10.98 -16.03
C ILE A 75 9.63 -11.84 -14.82
N LYS A 76 10.20 -13.06 -14.73
CA LYS A 76 9.84 -13.99 -13.66
C LYS A 76 10.25 -13.47 -12.28
N ASP A 77 11.41 -12.83 -12.18
CA ASP A 77 11.95 -12.32 -10.92
C ASP A 77 11.25 -11.01 -10.54
N GLU A 78 10.95 -10.18 -11.53
CA GLU A 78 10.20 -8.93 -11.37
C GLU A 78 8.75 -9.19 -10.91
N PHE A 79 8.08 -10.18 -11.52
CA PHE A 79 6.73 -10.59 -11.13
C PHE A 79 6.69 -11.28 -9.77
N GLU A 80 7.74 -12.01 -9.39
CA GLU A 80 7.87 -12.61 -8.06
C GLU A 80 8.03 -11.53 -6.98
N ARG A 81 8.91 -10.55 -7.20
CA ARG A 81 9.37 -9.64 -6.14
C ARG A 81 8.52 -8.38 -6.00
N LYS A 82 8.01 -7.83 -7.10
CA LYS A 82 7.47 -6.46 -7.11
C LYS A 82 6.01 -6.37 -7.53
N TRP A 83 5.55 -7.17 -8.49
CA TRP A 83 4.23 -6.94 -9.10
C TRP A 83 3.03 -7.51 -8.34
N ASN A 84 3.26 -8.31 -7.30
CA ASN A 84 2.22 -8.90 -6.46
C ASN A 84 1.11 -9.63 -7.27
N ILE A 85 1.47 -10.33 -8.34
CA ILE A 85 0.51 -11.05 -9.20
C ILE A 85 0.15 -12.42 -8.62
N PHE A 86 1.18 -13.17 -8.23
CA PHE A 86 1.07 -14.58 -7.83
C PHE A 86 1.15 -14.74 -6.32
N ASN A 87 0.43 -15.73 -5.80
CA ASN A 87 0.47 -16.10 -4.39
C ASN A 87 1.49 -17.24 -4.20
N ASN A 88 2.65 -16.93 -3.59
CA ASN A 88 3.72 -17.87 -3.28
C ASN A 88 4.27 -18.67 -4.48
N PHE A 89 4.40 -18.02 -5.65
CA PHE A 89 5.15 -18.59 -6.76
C PHE A 89 6.57 -18.03 -6.75
N ASP A 90 7.55 -18.93 -6.83
CA ASP A 90 8.92 -18.59 -7.18
C ASP A 90 9.06 -18.32 -8.70
N GLY A 91 10.15 -17.68 -9.13
CA GLY A 91 10.41 -17.36 -10.52
C GLY A 91 10.37 -18.58 -11.46
N ILE A 92 10.70 -19.79 -10.97
CA ILE A 92 10.63 -21.02 -11.78
C ILE A 92 9.17 -21.37 -12.07
N LYS A 93 8.30 -21.34 -11.06
CA LYS A 93 6.86 -21.58 -11.22
C LYS A 93 6.20 -20.52 -12.08
N ILE A 94 6.58 -19.24 -11.92
CA ILE A 94 6.08 -18.14 -12.75
C ILE A 94 6.45 -18.37 -14.21
N HIS A 95 7.73 -18.63 -14.49
CA HIS A 95 8.19 -18.90 -15.85
C HIS A 95 7.46 -20.11 -16.46
N ARG A 96 7.34 -21.22 -15.71
CA ARG A 96 6.62 -22.42 -16.15
C ARG A 96 5.14 -22.13 -16.45
N PHE A 97 4.49 -21.33 -15.62
CA PHE A 97 3.11 -20.90 -15.80
C PHE A 97 2.96 -20.09 -17.09
N LEU A 98 3.71 -18.99 -17.22
CA LEU A 98 3.62 -18.08 -18.37
C LEU A 98 3.97 -18.78 -19.68
N ASN A 99 5.04 -19.58 -19.70
CA ASN A 99 5.41 -20.35 -20.87
C ASN A 99 4.31 -21.34 -21.28
N SER A 100 3.68 -22.02 -20.32
CA SER A 100 2.59 -22.96 -20.62
C SER A 100 1.33 -22.27 -21.11
N LEU A 101 1.05 -21.06 -20.62
CA LEU A 101 -0.12 -20.27 -20.97
C LEU A 101 0.02 -19.63 -22.35
N LEU A 102 1.21 -19.13 -22.70
CA LEU A 102 1.41 -18.24 -23.84
C LEU A 102 1.97 -18.93 -25.08
N LYS A 103 2.72 -20.03 -24.95
CA LYS A 103 3.50 -20.60 -26.07
C LYS A 103 2.70 -20.95 -27.32
N ASP A 104 1.42 -21.30 -27.17
CA ASP A 104 0.59 -21.77 -28.28
C ASP A 104 -0.10 -20.59 -29.00
N ASN A 105 -0.50 -19.54 -28.26
CA ASN A 105 -1.27 -18.39 -28.80
C ASN A 105 -0.41 -17.13 -29.01
N TYR A 106 0.68 -16.97 -28.26
CA TYR A 106 1.57 -15.81 -28.24
C TYR A 106 3.04 -16.27 -28.17
N PRO A 107 3.53 -17.02 -29.18
CA PRO A 107 4.89 -17.58 -29.17
C PRO A 107 5.98 -16.51 -29.15
N ASP A 108 5.71 -15.30 -29.65
CA ASP A 108 6.60 -14.14 -29.59
C ASP A 108 6.94 -13.75 -28.15
N LYS A 109 6.01 -13.93 -27.20
CA LYS A 109 6.24 -13.60 -25.79
C LYS A 109 7.20 -14.54 -25.09
N ILE A 110 7.44 -15.73 -25.63
CA ILE A 110 8.34 -16.71 -25.01
C ILE A 110 9.79 -16.20 -24.99
N GLN A 111 10.19 -15.40 -25.98
CA GLN A 111 11.52 -14.78 -25.97
C GLN A 111 11.68 -13.79 -24.81
N LEU A 112 10.64 -13.01 -24.49
CA LEU A 112 10.64 -12.10 -23.34
C LEU A 112 10.84 -12.85 -22.01
N LEU A 113 10.23 -14.04 -21.87
CA LEU A 113 10.33 -14.84 -20.64
C LEU A 113 11.72 -15.45 -20.40
N ASN A 114 12.50 -15.60 -21.47
CA ASN A 114 13.80 -16.29 -21.45
C ASN A 114 15.00 -15.34 -21.47
N ASN A 115 14.78 -14.06 -21.77
CA ASN A 115 15.83 -13.07 -21.89
C ASN A 115 15.65 -11.94 -20.88
N GLN A 116 16.67 -11.08 -20.80
CA GLN A 116 16.55 -9.80 -20.12
C GLN A 116 15.64 -8.88 -20.95
N VAL A 117 14.78 -8.12 -20.28
CA VAL A 117 13.85 -7.18 -20.89
C VAL A 117 13.87 -5.85 -20.15
N GLY A 118 13.32 -4.81 -20.77
CA GLY A 118 13.08 -3.52 -20.14
C GLY A 118 11.77 -2.90 -20.64
N ILE A 119 11.43 -1.77 -20.05
CA ILE A 119 10.30 -0.93 -20.47
C ILE A 119 10.90 0.41 -20.89
N ILE A 120 10.69 0.82 -22.14
CA ILE A 120 11.34 2.03 -22.69
C ILE A 120 10.94 3.29 -21.90
N GLU A 121 9.71 3.32 -21.38
CA GLU A 121 9.17 4.40 -20.58
C GLU A 121 9.89 4.59 -19.23
N TRP A 122 10.63 3.60 -18.71
CA TRP A 122 11.44 3.77 -17.50
C TRP A 122 12.63 4.72 -17.68
N ILE A 123 12.98 5.09 -18.92
CA ILE A 123 14.04 6.07 -19.21
C ILE A 123 13.55 7.26 -20.04
N ASN A 124 12.28 7.27 -20.45
CA ASN A 124 11.73 8.36 -21.24
C ASN A 124 11.33 9.52 -20.33
N GLU A 125 12.21 10.52 -20.21
CA GLU A 125 12.02 11.69 -19.34
C GLU A 125 10.70 12.42 -19.60
N SER A 126 10.34 12.65 -20.88
CA SER A 126 9.10 13.36 -21.22
C SER A 126 7.86 12.58 -20.81
N TYR A 127 7.89 11.26 -20.99
CA TYR A 127 6.79 10.39 -20.58
C TYR A 127 6.69 10.32 -19.05
N LEU A 128 7.82 10.21 -18.35
CA LEU A 128 7.86 10.17 -16.89
C LEU A 128 7.38 11.49 -16.26
N GLU A 129 7.80 12.65 -16.77
CA GLU A 129 7.31 13.96 -16.31
C GLU A 129 5.77 14.05 -16.37
N GLN A 130 5.16 13.49 -17.40
CA GLN A 130 3.71 13.55 -17.61
C GLN A 130 2.93 12.49 -16.83
N ASN A 131 3.49 11.30 -16.65
CA ASN A 131 2.74 10.11 -16.23
C ASN A 131 3.19 9.50 -14.90
N SER A 132 4.37 9.85 -14.40
CA SER A 132 4.86 9.39 -13.09
C SER A 132 4.44 10.34 -11.98
N VAL A 133 4.08 9.78 -10.82
CA VAL A 133 3.78 10.53 -9.59
C VAL A 133 4.96 11.43 -9.19
N LEU A 134 6.19 10.97 -9.39
CA LEU A 134 7.41 11.72 -9.05
C LEU A 134 8.16 12.23 -10.29
N LYS A 135 7.49 12.32 -11.44
CA LYS A 135 8.05 12.93 -12.65
C LYS A 135 9.39 12.35 -13.12
N GLY A 136 9.63 11.07 -12.83
CA GLY A 136 10.87 10.37 -13.15
C GLY A 136 11.93 10.39 -12.06
N SER A 137 11.76 11.19 -10.99
CA SER A 137 12.58 11.11 -9.79
C SER A 137 12.31 9.81 -9.01
N GLN A 138 13.33 9.29 -8.33
CA GLN A 138 13.14 8.18 -7.40
C GLN A 138 12.53 8.67 -6.08
N TRP A 139 12.02 7.73 -5.28
CA TRP A 139 11.45 8.08 -3.97
C TRP A 139 12.48 8.76 -3.07
N GLU A 140 13.72 8.27 -3.07
CA GLU A 140 14.82 8.80 -2.27
C GLU A 140 15.14 10.26 -2.63
N ASP A 141 15.11 10.61 -3.93
CA ASP A 141 15.32 11.98 -4.39
C ASP A 141 14.22 12.91 -3.87
N PHE A 142 12.96 12.46 -3.92
CA PHE A 142 11.83 13.20 -3.37
C PHE A 142 11.97 13.39 -1.85
N VAL A 143 12.36 12.34 -1.12
CA VAL A 143 12.57 12.40 0.33
C VAL A 143 13.66 13.43 0.67
N GLU A 144 14.81 13.37 -0.01
CA GLU A 144 15.92 14.29 0.21
C GLU A 144 15.50 15.74 -0.08
N TYR A 145 14.83 15.97 -1.21
CA TYR A 145 14.37 17.30 -1.61
C TYR A 145 13.39 17.91 -0.60
N ILE A 146 12.40 17.14 -0.15
CA ILE A 146 11.42 17.63 0.83
C ILE A 146 12.05 17.89 2.20
N LYS A 147 13.12 17.16 2.56
CA LYS A 147 13.84 17.36 3.82
C LYS A 147 14.74 18.59 3.81
N HIS A 148 15.37 18.89 2.68
CA HIS A 148 16.52 19.81 2.65
C HIS A 148 16.38 21.01 1.69
N GLU A 149 15.40 21.01 0.78
CA GLU A 149 15.27 22.05 -0.27
C GLU A 149 13.97 22.85 -0.18
N ASN A 150 12.86 22.36 -0.77
CA ASN A 150 11.57 23.08 -0.80
C ASN A 150 10.39 22.13 -0.60
N ARG A 151 9.81 22.17 0.59
CA ARG A 151 8.76 21.25 1.02
C ARG A 151 7.33 21.65 0.63
N PHE A 152 7.01 22.93 0.51
CA PHE A 152 5.61 23.39 0.39
C PHE A 152 5.17 23.64 -1.05
N HIS A 153 6.12 23.94 -1.94
CA HIS A 153 5.86 24.26 -3.35
C HIS A 153 6.73 23.41 -4.27
N SER A 154 6.93 22.15 -3.90
CA SER A 154 7.75 21.21 -4.67
C SER A 154 7.12 20.94 -6.04
N ASN A 155 7.95 20.99 -7.08
CA ASN A 155 7.60 20.55 -8.43
C ASN A 155 7.98 19.09 -8.70
N HIS A 156 8.45 18.34 -7.69
CA HIS A 156 8.81 16.92 -7.84
C HIS A 156 7.58 16.01 -7.96
N VAL A 157 6.40 16.50 -7.57
CA VAL A 157 5.18 15.69 -7.56
C VAL A 157 4.27 16.10 -8.71
N ASN A 158 3.82 15.11 -9.47
CA ASN A 158 2.72 15.24 -10.40
C ASN A 158 1.39 15.04 -9.63
N TYR A 159 0.78 16.15 -9.22
CA TYR A 159 -0.41 16.15 -8.36
C TYR A 159 -1.65 15.54 -9.03
N GLU A 160 -1.79 15.65 -10.35
CA GLU A 160 -2.92 15.05 -11.07
C GLU A 160 -2.80 13.53 -11.09
N VAL A 161 -1.62 13.00 -11.41
CA VAL A 161 -1.36 11.55 -11.34
C VAL A 161 -1.53 11.04 -9.91
N LEU A 162 -0.95 11.73 -8.90
CA LEU A 162 -1.12 11.33 -7.51
C LEU A 162 -2.59 11.31 -7.08
N LYS A 163 -3.37 12.31 -7.48
CA LYS A 163 -4.81 12.38 -7.21
C LYS A 163 -5.56 11.19 -7.79
N ASP A 164 -5.29 10.80 -9.03
CA ASP A 164 -5.95 9.66 -9.67
C ASP A 164 -5.68 8.35 -8.92
N TYR A 165 -4.47 8.17 -8.39
CA TYR A 165 -4.16 7.04 -7.52
C TYR A 165 -4.87 7.12 -6.17
N LEU A 166 -4.93 8.30 -5.54
CA LEU A 166 -5.67 8.49 -4.29
C LEU A 166 -7.16 8.18 -4.45
N GLU A 167 -7.77 8.51 -5.59
CA GLU A 167 -9.15 8.13 -5.91
C GLU A 167 -9.33 6.60 -5.92
N ARG A 168 -8.36 5.84 -6.45
CA ARG A 168 -8.37 4.36 -6.43
C ARG A 168 -8.22 3.76 -5.02
N LEU A 169 -7.55 4.49 -4.12
CA LEU A 169 -7.38 4.12 -2.70
C LEU A 169 -8.57 4.55 -1.82
N THR A 170 -9.51 5.30 -2.38
CA THR A 170 -10.66 5.80 -1.63
C THR A 170 -11.56 4.65 -1.18
N THR A 171 -12.00 4.73 0.07
CA THR A 171 -12.99 3.82 0.65
C THR A 171 -13.88 4.58 1.61
N THR A 172 -14.93 3.90 2.09
CA THR A 172 -15.74 4.36 3.21
C THR A 172 -15.50 3.48 4.42
N ILE A 173 -15.48 4.08 5.60
CA ILE A 173 -15.66 3.39 6.88
C ILE A 173 -17.15 3.45 7.19
N ASP A 174 -17.75 2.29 7.41
CA ASP A 174 -19.20 2.19 7.57
C ASP A 174 -19.66 2.61 8.97
N GLU A 175 -20.94 2.93 9.04
CA GLU A 175 -21.67 3.07 10.30
C GLU A 175 -21.54 1.75 11.10
N ASP A 176 -21.55 1.83 12.43
CA ASP A 176 -21.37 0.70 13.38
C ASP A 176 -19.93 0.22 13.61
N GLU A 177 -18.96 0.65 12.80
CA GLU A 177 -17.55 0.43 13.15
C GLU A 177 -17.18 1.17 14.44
N VAL A 178 -16.26 0.59 15.21
CA VAL A 178 -15.80 1.15 16.48
C VAL A 178 -14.29 1.22 16.46
N PHE A 179 -13.78 2.42 16.71
CA PHE A 179 -12.37 2.67 16.85
C PHE A 179 -12.01 2.98 18.30
N HIS A 180 -10.74 2.82 18.61
CA HIS A 180 -10.21 2.95 19.95
C HIS A 180 -9.08 3.97 19.98
N ARG A 181 -8.84 4.54 21.16
CA ARG A 181 -7.62 5.29 21.45
C ARG A 181 -7.15 5.05 22.86
N ALA A 182 -5.85 4.81 23.03
CA ALA A 182 -5.24 4.67 24.35
C ALA A 182 -4.50 5.95 24.78
N ARG A 183 -4.44 6.18 26.10
CA ARG A 183 -3.55 7.15 26.75
C ARG A 183 -3.01 6.55 28.05
N ILE A 184 -1.73 6.76 28.31
CA ILE A 184 -1.10 6.38 29.58
C ILE A 184 -1.25 7.55 30.56
N SER A 185 -1.70 7.27 31.78
CA SER A 185 -1.74 8.24 32.88
C SER A 185 -1.71 7.52 34.22
N ASN A 186 -0.61 7.65 34.95
CA ASN A 186 -0.44 6.99 36.24
C ASN A 186 -0.96 7.85 37.41
N ASP A 187 -0.95 9.17 37.24
CA ASP A 187 -1.24 10.12 38.32
C ASP A 187 -2.66 10.71 38.26
N GLU A 188 -3.33 10.61 37.11
CA GLU A 188 -4.63 11.25 36.89
C GLU A 188 -5.63 10.31 36.22
N GLU A 189 -6.89 10.34 36.67
CA GLU A 189 -7.99 9.69 35.96
C GLU A 189 -8.40 10.46 34.70
N LEU A 190 -8.50 9.74 33.59
CA LEU A 190 -8.92 10.28 32.31
C LEU A 190 -10.39 9.95 32.04
N ASP A 191 -11.20 10.99 31.87
CA ASP A 191 -12.58 10.86 31.43
C ASP A 191 -12.69 10.94 29.89
N ARG A 192 -13.93 10.86 29.39
CA ARG A 192 -14.26 10.89 27.96
C ARG A 192 -13.71 12.14 27.24
N ASN A 193 -13.74 13.29 27.90
CA ASN A 193 -13.35 14.58 27.31
C ASN A 193 -11.83 14.68 27.16
N LYS A 194 -11.07 13.88 27.91
CA LYS A 194 -9.61 13.81 27.82
C LYS A 194 -9.10 12.80 26.79
N MET A 195 -9.97 12.05 26.10
CA MET A 195 -9.56 11.06 25.11
C MET A 195 -9.44 11.60 23.66
N GLY A 196 -9.93 12.82 23.40
CA GLY A 196 -9.88 13.46 22.07
C GLY A 196 -8.46 13.86 21.63
N ALA A 197 -8.31 14.46 20.45
CA ALA A 197 -7.02 14.94 19.94
C ALA A 197 -6.37 15.97 20.90
N PRO A 198 -5.03 16.09 20.95
CA PRO A 198 -4.39 17.13 21.75
C PRO A 198 -4.81 18.52 21.24
N PRO A 199 -4.94 19.55 22.11
CA PRO A 199 -5.12 20.93 21.66
C PRO A 199 -4.01 21.35 20.70
N LYS A 200 -4.32 22.20 19.71
CA LYS A 200 -3.37 22.61 18.63
C LYS A 200 -2.00 23.04 19.16
N ARG A 201 -1.96 23.81 20.26
CA ARG A 201 -0.71 24.27 20.91
C ARG A 201 0.19 23.15 21.46
N PHE A 202 -0.35 21.95 21.64
CA PHE A 202 0.36 20.76 22.13
C PHE A 202 0.44 19.64 21.08
N ALA A 203 -0.02 19.89 19.86
CA ALA A 203 0.03 18.91 18.78
C ALA A 203 1.48 18.84 18.25
N THR A 204 2.15 17.74 18.54
CA THR A 204 3.50 17.46 18.02
C THR A 204 3.43 16.91 16.60
N ALA A 205 4.53 17.03 15.85
CA ALA A 205 4.66 16.36 14.55
C ALA A 205 4.51 14.84 14.71
N GLY A 206 3.78 14.22 13.79
CA GLY A 206 3.61 12.78 13.67
C GLY A 206 3.69 12.33 12.21
N ARG A 207 3.45 11.04 11.94
CA ARG A 207 3.51 10.47 10.58
C ARG A 207 2.62 11.20 9.58
N ALA A 208 1.44 11.62 10.00
CA ALA A 208 0.41 12.15 9.12
C ALA A 208 -0.04 13.57 9.53
N ASN A 209 0.73 14.26 10.37
CA ASN A 209 0.45 15.63 10.75
C ASN A 209 1.74 16.40 11.06
N SER A 210 1.83 17.63 10.58
CA SER A 210 2.89 18.55 10.99
C SER A 210 2.66 19.09 12.40
N GLU A 211 3.71 19.61 13.01
CA GLU A 211 3.65 20.27 14.32
C GLU A 211 2.65 21.43 14.31
N GLY A 212 1.83 21.53 15.36
CA GLY A 212 0.73 22.50 15.45
C GLY A 212 -0.56 22.09 14.75
N ILE A 213 -0.55 21.04 13.92
CA ILE A 213 -1.75 20.49 13.27
C ILE A 213 -2.29 19.32 14.09
N SER A 214 -3.47 19.50 14.69
CA SER A 214 -4.11 18.47 15.51
C SER A 214 -5.02 17.59 14.67
N HIS A 215 -4.72 16.29 14.64
CA HIS A 215 -5.53 15.23 14.06
C HIS A 215 -5.87 14.18 15.14
N LEU A 216 -6.96 13.45 14.96
CA LEU A 216 -7.37 12.38 15.86
C LEU A 216 -6.87 11.04 15.35
N TYR A 217 -5.94 10.42 16.07
CA TYR A 217 -5.45 9.07 15.80
C TYR A 217 -6.21 8.04 16.63
N LEU A 218 -6.71 7.01 15.96
CA LEU A 218 -7.44 5.87 16.51
C LEU A 218 -6.90 4.56 15.91
N ALA A 219 -7.26 3.42 16.48
CA ALA A 219 -7.03 2.11 15.86
C ALA A 219 -8.27 1.22 15.92
N SER A 220 -8.31 0.20 15.05
CA SER A 220 -9.44 -0.72 14.86
C SER A 220 -9.76 -1.59 16.08
N ASP A 221 -8.78 -1.82 16.94
CA ASP A 221 -8.93 -2.69 18.11
C ASP A 221 -8.05 -2.24 19.29
N ILE A 222 -8.32 -2.86 20.44
CA ILE A 222 -7.69 -2.52 21.70
C ILE A 222 -6.21 -2.90 21.73
N GLU A 223 -5.85 -4.07 21.18
CA GLU A 223 -4.47 -4.55 21.19
C GLU A 223 -3.58 -3.61 20.37
N THR A 224 -4.08 -3.12 19.24
CA THR A 224 -3.38 -2.17 18.38
C THR A 224 -3.15 -0.84 19.09
N VAL A 225 -4.13 -0.26 19.77
CA VAL A 225 -3.89 1.00 20.52
C VAL A 225 -2.94 0.83 21.70
N ILE A 226 -2.94 -0.33 22.36
CA ILE A 226 -1.99 -0.64 23.44
C ILE A 226 -0.57 -0.73 22.85
N SER A 227 -0.40 -1.45 21.73
CA SER A 227 0.88 -1.55 21.04
C SER A 227 1.42 -0.21 20.56
N GLU A 228 0.57 0.71 20.09
CA GLU A 228 0.99 2.04 19.63
C GLU A 228 1.44 2.95 20.78
N VAL A 229 0.80 2.88 21.97
CA VAL A 229 1.21 3.71 23.13
C VAL A 229 2.37 3.14 23.93
N ARG A 230 2.71 1.86 23.74
CA ARG A 230 3.88 1.18 24.32
C ARG A 230 4.01 1.36 25.84
N PRO A 231 3.00 0.92 26.61
CA PRO A 231 3.03 1.09 28.05
C PRO A 231 4.10 0.20 28.70
N SER A 232 4.63 0.65 29.83
CA SER A 232 5.54 -0.09 30.70
C SER A 232 4.77 -0.96 31.69
N LEU A 233 5.48 -1.87 32.37
CA LEU A 233 4.90 -2.65 33.46
C LEU A 233 4.32 -1.71 34.54
N SER A 234 3.13 -2.03 35.03
CA SER A 234 2.37 -1.24 36.01
C SER A 234 1.82 0.10 35.50
N ASP A 235 2.02 0.47 34.23
CA ASP A 235 1.36 1.65 33.67
C ASP A 235 -0.16 1.47 33.65
N THR A 236 -0.86 2.57 33.93
CA THR A 236 -2.31 2.67 33.81
C THR A 236 -2.66 3.25 32.44
N VAL A 237 -3.40 2.47 31.66
CA VAL A 237 -3.85 2.80 30.30
C VAL A 237 -5.35 3.05 30.30
N TYR A 238 -5.76 4.20 29.78
CA TYR A 238 -7.16 4.54 29.53
C TYR A 238 -7.48 4.34 28.05
N ILE A 239 -8.50 3.55 27.76
CA ILE A 239 -8.93 3.22 26.39
C ILE A 239 -10.29 3.87 26.13
N GLY A 240 -10.30 4.85 25.24
CA GLY A 240 -11.50 5.53 24.76
C GLY A 240 -12.12 4.77 23.59
N ARG A 241 -13.45 4.71 23.55
CA ARG A 241 -14.25 4.09 22.48
C ARG A 241 -14.92 5.16 21.62
N PHE A 242 -14.68 5.11 20.31
CA PHE A 242 -15.14 6.06 19.30
C PHE A 242 -15.97 5.33 18.23
N PRO A 243 -17.28 5.20 18.41
CA PRO A 243 -18.16 4.61 17.38
C PRO A 243 -18.35 5.58 16.20
N ILE A 244 -18.34 5.03 15.00
CA ILE A 244 -18.63 5.74 13.75
C ILE A 244 -20.15 5.87 13.60
N LYS A 245 -20.64 7.12 13.55
CA LYS A 245 -22.08 7.42 13.46
C LYS A 245 -22.58 7.68 12.05
N GLU A 246 -21.68 8.16 11.20
CA GLU A 246 -21.94 8.51 9.81
C GLU A 246 -20.76 7.99 9.01
N LYS A 247 -21.02 7.51 7.79
CA LYS A 247 -19.97 6.96 6.93
C LYS A 247 -18.85 7.97 6.74
N LEU A 248 -17.62 7.51 6.90
CA LEU A 248 -16.45 8.37 6.69
C LEU A 248 -15.80 8.06 5.36
N LYS A 249 -15.64 9.06 4.49
CA LYS A 249 -14.84 8.92 3.27
C LYS A 249 -13.36 9.09 3.61
N VAL A 250 -12.56 8.08 3.35
CA VAL A 250 -11.13 8.05 3.72
C VAL A 250 -10.26 7.52 2.58
N ILE A 251 -8.98 7.88 2.61
CA ILE A 251 -7.95 7.21 1.79
C ILE A 251 -7.40 6.01 2.56
N ASP A 252 -7.52 4.81 2.01
CA ASP A 252 -6.99 3.60 2.64
C ASP A 252 -5.69 3.15 1.99
N PHE A 253 -4.57 3.53 2.60
CA PHE A 253 -3.23 3.20 2.13
C PHE A 253 -2.91 1.71 2.21
N ARG A 254 -3.65 0.91 2.99
CA ARG A 254 -3.47 -0.56 2.98
C ARG A 254 -3.76 -1.16 1.61
N ARG A 255 -4.60 -0.47 0.82
CA ARG A 255 -4.96 -0.86 -0.55
C ARG A 255 -3.84 -0.63 -1.56
N LEU A 256 -2.76 0.09 -1.21
CA LEU A 256 -1.59 0.23 -2.09
C LEU A 256 -0.98 -1.14 -2.45
N LYS A 257 -0.91 -2.06 -1.48
CA LYS A 257 -0.46 -3.45 -1.71
C LYS A 257 -1.40 -4.23 -2.65
N GLY A 258 -2.66 -3.80 -2.75
CA GLY A 258 -3.68 -4.41 -3.59
C GLY A 258 -3.88 -3.72 -4.93
N LEU A 259 -3.02 -2.76 -5.30
CA LEU A 259 -3.01 -2.24 -6.67
C LEU A 259 -2.76 -3.40 -7.62
N ASP A 260 -3.67 -3.54 -8.58
CA ASP A 260 -3.73 -4.70 -9.46
C ASP A 260 -3.52 -4.22 -10.89
N VAL A 261 -2.41 -4.61 -11.50
CA VAL A 261 -2.07 -4.20 -12.87
C VAL A 261 -3.16 -4.61 -13.86
N PHE A 262 -3.89 -5.68 -13.60
CA PHE A 262 -4.98 -6.15 -14.47
C PHE A 262 -6.24 -5.28 -14.40
N ARG A 263 -6.28 -4.29 -13.50
CA ARG A 263 -7.35 -3.30 -13.37
C ARG A 263 -6.93 -1.91 -13.83
N MET A 264 -5.76 -1.81 -14.46
CA MET A 264 -5.23 -0.58 -15.03
C MET A 264 -5.49 -0.57 -16.53
N ASP A 265 -5.96 0.56 -17.06
CA ASP A 265 -6.21 0.71 -18.51
C ASP A 265 -4.89 0.67 -19.30
N ASP A 266 -3.83 1.23 -18.72
CA ASP A 266 -2.47 1.17 -19.26
C ASP A 266 -1.52 0.54 -18.21
N PRO A 267 -1.03 -0.69 -18.45
CA PRO A 267 -0.08 -1.34 -17.55
C PRO A 267 1.29 -0.64 -17.48
N THR A 268 1.61 0.22 -18.45
CA THR A 268 2.81 1.06 -18.43
C THR A 268 2.76 2.06 -17.28
N ILE A 269 1.60 2.68 -17.04
CA ILE A 269 1.37 3.64 -15.95
C ILE A 269 1.55 2.97 -14.58
N TYR A 270 1.15 1.70 -14.45
CA TYR A 270 1.44 0.90 -13.26
C TYR A 270 2.95 0.66 -13.11
N ALA A 271 3.61 0.19 -14.17
CA ALA A 271 5.01 -0.22 -14.14
C ALA A 271 5.97 0.95 -13.82
N ILE A 272 5.73 2.15 -14.34
CA ILE A 272 6.58 3.32 -14.06
C ILE A 272 6.43 3.86 -12.63
N ASN A 273 5.32 3.54 -11.94
CA ASN A 273 5.02 4.04 -10.60
C ASN A 273 5.13 2.96 -9.50
N LEU A 274 5.36 1.70 -9.87
CA LEU A 274 5.34 0.56 -8.95
C LEU A 274 6.31 0.73 -7.77
N ASP A 275 7.56 1.08 -8.05
CA ASP A 275 8.57 1.28 -7.01
C ASP A 275 8.23 2.45 -6.09
N ILE A 276 7.71 3.55 -6.64
CA ILE A 276 7.25 4.72 -5.87
C ILE A 276 6.14 4.33 -4.89
N PHE A 277 5.15 3.53 -5.32
CA PHE A 277 4.07 3.10 -4.43
C PHE A 277 4.53 2.08 -3.39
N ASN A 278 5.46 1.20 -3.74
CA ASN A 278 6.07 0.28 -2.79
C ASN A 278 6.79 1.04 -1.67
N GLU A 279 7.58 2.06 -2.02
CA GLU A 279 8.27 2.91 -1.03
C GLU A 279 7.30 3.80 -0.25
N MET A 280 6.29 4.38 -0.90
CA MET A 280 5.23 5.14 -0.21
C MET A 280 4.52 4.29 0.83
N ASN A 281 4.14 3.07 0.49
CA ASN A 281 3.50 2.14 1.40
C ASN A 281 4.40 1.75 2.58
N LYS A 282 5.71 1.53 2.34
CA LYS A 282 6.70 1.30 3.40
C LYS A 282 6.82 2.52 4.32
N ALA A 283 6.91 3.73 3.76
CA ALA A 283 7.04 4.97 4.52
C ALA A 283 5.84 5.25 5.41
N ILE A 284 4.62 5.06 4.90
CA ILE A 284 3.37 5.25 5.67
C ILE A 284 3.25 4.20 6.77
N SER A 285 3.67 2.96 6.50
CA SER A 285 3.59 1.87 7.47
C SER A 285 4.67 1.94 8.55
N LYS A 286 5.80 2.64 8.34
CA LYS A 286 6.96 2.62 9.24
C LYS A 286 6.57 2.89 10.71
N PRO A 287 6.98 2.03 11.67
CA PRO A 287 6.69 2.26 13.08
C PRO A 287 7.46 3.48 13.60
N VAL A 288 6.77 4.36 14.32
CA VAL A 288 7.37 5.53 15.00
C VAL A 288 8.34 5.06 16.07
N ARG A 289 9.59 5.54 16.04
CA ARG A 289 10.59 5.30 17.08
C ARG A 289 10.92 6.61 17.79
N SER A 290 11.27 6.52 19.07
CA SER A 290 11.66 7.68 19.88
C SER A 290 12.92 8.39 19.38
N GLY A 291 13.75 7.70 18.59
CA GLY A 291 14.93 8.26 17.93
C GLY A 291 14.72 8.67 16.47
N ASP A 292 13.51 8.53 15.91
CA ASP A 292 13.26 8.95 14.53
C ASP A 292 13.35 10.48 14.42
N SER A 293 13.96 10.97 13.34
CA SER A 293 14.02 12.40 13.09
C SER A 293 12.62 12.92 12.76
N LYS A 294 12.27 14.11 13.25
CA LYS A 294 11.05 14.81 12.79
C LYS A 294 11.02 14.96 11.26
N LEU A 295 12.19 15.01 10.63
CA LEU A 295 12.33 15.09 9.17
C LEU A 295 11.89 13.82 8.44
N ASP A 296 11.92 12.66 9.10
CA ASP A 296 11.54 11.38 8.47
C ASP A 296 10.03 11.28 8.19
N TYR A 297 9.22 12.12 8.84
CA TYR A 297 7.78 12.20 8.60
C TYR A 297 7.41 13.16 7.47
N LEU A 298 8.35 13.93 6.93
CA LEU A 298 8.01 14.94 5.93
C LEU A 298 7.40 14.38 4.65
N PRO A 299 7.88 13.26 4.06
CA PRO A 299 7.29 12.69 2.86
C PRO A 299 5.83 12.26 3.06
N THR A 300 5.53 11.63 4.19
CA THR A 300 4.18 11.16 4.52
C THR A 300 3.26 12.31 4.92
N GLN A 301 3.76 13.29 5.69
CA GLN A 301 3.04 14.54 5.98
C GLN A 301 2.69 15.29 4.68
N PHE A 302 3.60 15.36 3.72
CA PHE A 302 3.37 16.01 2.44
C PHE A 302 2.19 15.36 1.69
N ILE A 303 2.17 14.03 1.59
CA ILE A 303 1.08 13.31 0.91
C ILE A 303 -0.26 13.53 1.64
N VAL A 304 -0.25 13.48 2.98
CA VAL A 304 -1.46 13.66 3.79
C VAL A 304 -1.99 15.09 3.72
N ASP A 305 -1.10 16.07 3.72
CA ASP A 305 -1.44 17.49 3.52
C ASP A 305 -2.03 17.72 2.11
N PHE A 306 -1.46 17.07 1.08
CA PHE A 306 -2.05 17.10 -0.26
C PHE A 306 -3.47 16.52 -0.29
N ILE A 307 -3.71 15.35 0.33
CA ILE A 307 -5.07 14.77 0.46
C ILE A 307 -6.03 15.77 1.11
N LYS A 308 -5.60 16.44 2.17
CA LYS A 308 -6.40 17.44 2.87
C LYS A 308 -6.69 18.66 1.99
N SER A 309 -5.71 19.13 1.21
CA SER A 309 -5.88 20.27 0.29
C SER A 309 -6.88 19.98 -0.84
N LEU A 310 -7.10 18.71 -1.22
CA LEU A 310 -8.15 18.32 -2.17
C LEU A 310 -9.56 18.62 -1.64
N ASN A 311 -9.76 18.68 -0.32
CA ASN A 311 -11.04 19.10 0.25
C ASN A 311 -11.32 20.58 -0.02
N GLU A 312 -10.27 21.42 0.00
CA GLU A 312 -10.39 22.85 -0.21
C GLU A 312 -10.45 23.20 -1.70
N THR A 313 -9.65 22.52 -2.52
CA THR A 313 -9.47 22.85 -3.94
C THR A 313 -10.44 22.14 -4.88
N LYS A 314 -10.96 20.97 -4.48
CA LYS A 314 -11.80 20.10 -5.32
C LYS A 314 -13.06 19.59 -4.60
N ALA A 315 -13.32 20.02 -3.37
CA ALA A 315 -14.42 19.50 -2.54
C ALA A 315 -14.43 17.96 -2.43
N ALA A 316 -13.24 17.35 -2.35
CA ALA A 316 -13.10 15.89 -2.40
C ALA A 316 -13.76 15.16 -1.21
N GLY A 317 -13.91 15.82 -0.07
CA GLY A 317 -14.66 15.31 1.10
C GLY A 317 -13.96 14.21 1.88
N TYR A 318 -12.63 14.08 1.79
CA TYR A 318 -11.87 13.14 2.60
C TYR A 318 -11.85 13.57 4.06
N GLN A 319 -12.25 12.69 4.97
CA GLN A 319 -12.29 12.96 6.42
C GLN A 319 -11.07 12.41 7.16
N GLY A 320 -10.27 11.57 6.50
CA GLY A 320 -9.10 10.98 7.11
C GLY A 320 -8.39 9.96 6.21
N ILE A 321 -7.45 9.24 6.81
CA ILE A 321 -6.68 8.18 6.18
C ILE A 321 -6.67 6.92 7.04
N VAL A 322 -6.52 5.77 6.40
CA VAL A 322 -6.31 4.46 7.03
C VAL A 322 -4.96 3.91 6.59
N PHE A 323 -4.23 3.30 7.53
CA PHE A 323 -2.94 2.66 7.27
C PHE A 323 -2.70 1.48 8.21
N GLU A 324 -1.83 0.55 7.79
CA GLU A 324 -1.50 -0.64 8.61
C GLU A 324 -0.86 -0.24 9.94
N SER A 325 -1.14 -0.99 11.01
CA SER A 325 -0.26 -0.96 12.17
C SER A 325 0.97 -1.82 11.88
N THR A 326 2.15 -1.32 12.24
CA THR A 326 3.38 -2.12 12.21
C THR A 326 3.74 -2.74 13.56
N LEU A 327 2.93 -2.47 14.59
CA LEU A 327 3.14 -3.00 15.95
C LEU A 327 2.07 -4.03 16.33
N SER A 328 1.03 -4.18 15.53
CA SER A 328 0.00 -5.20 15.66
C SER A 328 -0.17 -5.92 14.32
N THR A 329 -0.31 -7.24 14.35
CA THR A 329 -0.53 -8.06 13.15
C THR A 329 -1.99 -8.18 12.75
N SER A 330 -2.92 -7.64 13.55
CA SER A 330 -4.36 -7.85 13.39
C SER A 330 -5.19 -6.59 13.19
N GLY A 331 -4.62 -5.41 13.47
CA GLY A 331 -5.34 -4.14 13.41
C GLY A 331 -4.68 -3.07 12.55
N TYR A 332 -5.43 -2.00 12.33
CA TYR A 332 -5.05 -0.86 11.52
C TYR A 332 -5.34 0.46 12.23
N ASN A 333 -4.67 1.51 11.78
CA ASN A 333 -4.82 2.85 12.31
C ASN A 333 -5.76 3.67 11.43
N LEU A 334 -6.51 4.56 12.07
CA LEU A 334 -7.36 5.58 11.46
C LEU A 334 -6.90 6.95 11.97
N MET A 335 -6.60 7.87 11.05
CA MET A 335 -6.36 9.27 11.39
C MET A 335 -7.43 10.15 10.76
N ILE A 336 -8.13 10.92 11.59
CA ILE A 336 -9.18 11.86 11.17
C ILE A 336 -8.65 13.30 11.18
N PHE A 337 -8.94 14.03 10.10
CA PHE A 337 -8.50 15.42 9.91
C PHE A 337 -9.19 16.41 10.86
N ASP A 338 -10.47 16.21 11.13
CA ASP A 338 -11.24 17.02 12.07
C ASP A 338 -11.57 16.18 13.32
N PRO A 339 -10.87 16.41 14.44
CA PRO A 339 -11.12 15.69 15.69
C PRO A 339 -12.55 15.81 16.23
N GLU A 340 -13.31 16.84 15.84
CA GLU A 340 -14.67 17.06 16.33
C GLU A 340 -15.69 16.13 15.67
N LEU A 341 -15.34 15.48 14.54
CA LEU A 341 -16.19 14.50 13.87
C LEU A 341 -16.51 13.28 14.73
N LEU A 342 -15.61 12.90 15.65
CA LEU A 342 -15.74 11.69 16.45
C LEU A 342 -15.63 11.98 17.94
N GLU A 343 -16.61 11.49 18.71
CA GLU A 343 -16.67 11.67 20.16
C GLU A 343 -16.41 10.37 20.91
N CYS A 344 -15.61 10.45 21.97
CA CYS A 344 -15.42 9.35 22.90
C CYS A 344 -16.70 9.07 23.69
N ARG A 345 -17.24 7.85 23.60
CA ARG A 345 -18.48 7.46 24.29
C ARG A 345 -18.26 6.76 25.61
N ARG A 346 -17.14 6.03 25.74
CA ARG A 346 -16.79 5.25 26.92
C ARG A 346 -15.29 5.25 27.11
N VAL A 347 -14.84 5.27 28.36
CA VAL A 347 -13.44 5.03 28.73
C VAL A 347 -13.37 3.79 29.61
N GLU A 348 -12.38 2.95 29.35
CA GLU A 348 -12.03 1.79 30.15
C GLU A 348 -10.62 1.98 30.70
N LYS A 349 -10.45 1.75 32.01
CA LYS A 349 -9.16 1.81 32.69
C LYS A 349 -8.57 0.40 32.79
N ARG A 350 -7.31 0.24 32.39
CA ARG A 350 -6.55 -1.01 32.48
C ARG A 350 -5.18 -0.76 33.12
N VAL A 351 -4.66 -1.77 33.81
CA VAL A 351 -3.30 -1.76 34.37
C VAL A 351 -2.50 -2.83 33.65
N ILE A 352 -1.29 -2.49 33.21
CA ILE A 352 -0.40 -3.43 32.53
C ILE A 352 0.27 -4.34 33.55
N ASN A 353 -0.10 -5.61 33.54
CA ASN A 353 0.42 -6.60 34.50
C ASN A 353 1.58 -7.44 33.94
N THR A 354 1.73 -7.53 32.61
CA THR A 354 2.76 -8.36 31.97
C THR A 354 3.09 -7.82 30.59
N LEU A 355 4.36 -7.95 30.19
CA LEU A 355 4.85 -7.62 28.85
C LEU A 355 5.42 -8.87 28.20
N ASN A 356 4.98 -9.18 26.98
CA ASN A 356 5.48 -10.30 26.19
C ASN A 356 6.28 -9.75 25.01
N TYR A 357 7.51 -10.23 24.84
CA TYR A 357 8.38 -9.84 23.73
C TYR A 357 8.70 -11.05 22.86
N THR A 358 8.62 -10.85 21.55
CA THR A 358 9.06 -11.83 20.55
C THR A 358 10.29 -11.25 19.82
N HIS A 359 11.27 -12.10 19.56
CA HIS A 359 12.49 -11.72 18.83
C HIS A 359 12.84 -12.81 17.83
N SER A 360 13.53 -12.42 16.76
CA SER A 360 14.14 -13.30 15.78
C SER A 360 15.61 -12.92 15.62
N LEU A 361 16.44 -13.85 15.14
CA LEU A 361 17.77 -13.51 14.67
C LEU A 361 17.62 -12.64 13.41
N ASP A 362 18.40 -11.57 13.33
CA ASP A 362 18.51 -10.75 12.13
C ASP A 362 19.43 -11.48 11.15
N GLU A 363 18.87 -12.15 10.16
CA GLU A 363 19.61 -12.77 9.06
C GLU A 363 19.88 -11.71 7.99
N SER A 364 20.67 -10.69 8.35
CA SER A 364 21.15 -9.64 7.44
C SER A 364 22.37 -10.08 6.64
#